data_AF-A0A0A3XGA4-F1
#
_entry.id   AF-A0A0A3XGA4-F1
#
_cell.length_a   1.000
_cell.length_b   1.000
_cell.length_c   1.000
_cell.angle_alpha   90.00
_cell.angle_beta   90.00
_cell.angle_gamma   90.00
#
_symmetry.space_group_name_H-M   'P 1'
#
loop_
_entity.id
_entity.type
_entity.pdbx_description
1 polymer ?
#
loop_
_entity_poly.entity_id
_entity_poly.type
_entity_poly.pdbx_seq_one_letter_code
_entity_poly.pdbx_strand_id
1 'polypeptide(L)' 'MKKGEAEAAISHLVDKWVEQAKEPWPPDGLHHYSFGTFWTWLQDNYHQYTKFRAVPNARYVAEMWFDRLTKQTWRN' A
#
# COMPACT_ATOMS: atom_id res chain seq x y z
N MET A 1 -16.77 -2.44 -1.45
CA MET A 1 -15.66 -3.31 -0.97
C MET A 1 -15.58 -3.22 0.54
N LYS A 2 -15.49 -4.36 1.24
CA LYS A 2 -15.31 -4.38 2.69
C LYS A 2 -13.84 -4.10 3.03
N LYS A 3 -13.59 -3.51 4.21
CA LYS A 3 -12.24 -3.16 4.68
C LYS A 3 -11.29 -4.38 4.69
N GLY A 4 -11.76 -5.54 5.16
CA GLY A 4 -10.92 -6.74 5.23
C GLY A 4 -10.50 -7.29 3.86
N GLU A 5 -11.38 -7.21 2.86
CA GLU A 5 -11.04 -7.61 1.48
C GLU A 5 -10.03 -6.64 0.86
N ALA A 6 -10.17 -5.35 1.13
CA ALA A 6 -9.22 -4.32 0.68
C ALA A 6 -7.84 -4.50 1.32
N GLU A 7 -7.78 -4.86 2.61
CA GLU A 7 -6.52 -5.09 3.33
C GLU A 7 -5.74 -6.25 2.72
N ALA A 8 -6.39 -7.41 2.55
CA ALA A 8 -5.78 -8.58 1.95
C ALA A 8 -5.31 -8.28 0.51
N ALA A 9 -6.14 -7.60 -0.29
CA ALA A 9 -5.77 -7.22 -1.63
C ALA A 9 -4.59 -6.24 -1.68
N ILE A 10 -4.57 -5.21 -0.81
CA ILE A 10 -3.47 -4.24 -0.76
C ILE A 10 -2.15 -4.94 -0.44
N SER A 11 -2.14 -5.94 0.44
CA SER A 11 -0.93 -6.73 0.70
C SER A 11 -0.36 -7.39 -0.57
N HIS A 12 -1.21 -8.02 -1.38
CA HIS A 12 -0.78 -8.61 -2.64
C HIS A 12 -0.40 -7.57 -3.69
N LEU A 13 -1.05 -6.41 -3.68
CA LEU A 13 -0.79 -5.32 -4.63
C LEU A 13 0.52 -4.59 -4.34
N VAL A 14 0.91 -4.47 -3.07
CA VAL A 14 2.22 -3.94 -2.69
C VAL A 14 3.33 -4.83 -3.23
N ASP A 15 3.23 -6.15 -3.03
CA ASP A 15 4.22 -7.12 -3.52
C ASP A 15 4.39 -6.99 -5.05
N LYS A 16 3.28 -6.99 -5.80
CA LYS A 16 3.29 -6.76 -7.25
C LYS A 16 3.88 -5.41 -7.66
N TRP A 17 3.56 -4.35 -6.93
CA TRP A 17 4.09 -3.03 -7.22
C TRP A 17 5.61 -3.00 -7.01
N VAL A 18 6.11 -3.62 -5.95
CA VAL A 18 7.55 -3.73 -5.69
C VAL A 18 8.25 -4.57 -6.76
N GLU A 19 7.66 -5.70 -7.17
CA GLU A 19 8.15 -6.50 -8.30
C GLU A 19 8.23 -5.68 -9.59
N GLN A 20 7.19 -4.89 -9.88
CA GLN A 20 7.13 -4.04 -11.06
C GLN A 20 8.12 -2.87 -11.01
N ALA A 21 8.28 -2.26 -9.82
CA ALA A 21 9.23 -1.20 -9.58
C ALA A 21 10.70 -1.71 -9.59
N LYS A 22 10.89 -3.04 -9.59
CA LYS A 22 12.19 -3.70 -9.40
C LYS A 22 12.94 -3.19 -8.16
N GLU A 23 12.18 -2.73 -7.18
CA GLU A 23 12.77 -2.32 -5.91
C GLU A 23 13.15 -3.57 -5.11
N PRO A 24 14.27 -3.55 -4.37
CA PRO A 24 14.72 -4.71 -3.64
C PRO A 24 13.75 -4.99 -2.48
N TRP A 25 12.91 -6.01 -2.65
CA TRP A 25 12.11 -6.63 -1.59
C TRP A 25 12.92 -7.76 -0.96
N PRO A 26 12.95 -7.94 0.38
CA PRO A 26 12.17 -7.27 1.43
C PRO A 26 12.80 -5.95 1.95
N PRO A 27 12.01 -5.11 2.67
CA PRO A 27 12.48 -3.86 3.24
C PRO A 27 13.56 -4.13 4.29
N ASP A 28 14.81 -3.81 3.97
CA ASP A 28 15.91 -3.77 4.95
C ASP A 28 15.75 -2.61 5.96
N GLY A 29 14.62 -1.89 5.92
CA GLY A 29 14.42 -0.61 6.61
C GLY A 29 15.18 0.56 5.97
N LEU A 30 16.11 0.27 5.06
CA LEU A 30 16.92 1.24 4.30
C LEU A 30 16.23 1.75 3.03
N HIS A 31 15.30 0.98 2.45
CA HIS A 31 14.57 1.38 1.24
C HIS A 31 13.31 2.17 1.59
N HIS A 32 13.28 3.42 1.12
CA HIS A 32 12.16 4.34 1.32
C HIS A 32 11.11 4.16 0.22
N TYR A 33 10.23 3.18 0.38
CA TYR A 33 9.10 3.06 -0.53
C TYR A 33 8.14 4.24 -0.34
N SER A 34 7.84 4.92 -1.43
CA SER A 34 6.96 6.08 -1.41
C SER A 34 5.50 5.65 -1.52
N PHE A 35 4.72 5.80 -0.45
CA PHE A 35 3.29 5.52 -0.48
C PHE A 35 2.57 6.31 -1.57
N GLY A 36 2.98 7.56 -1.85
CA GLY A 36 2.41 8.35 -2.93
C GLY A 36 2.55 7.70 -4.32
N THR A 37 3.70 7.08 -4.59
CA THR A 37 3.96 6.34 -5.85
C THR A 37 3.10 5.09 -5.92
N PHE A 38 3.07 4.30 -4.84
CA PHE A 38 2.21 3.13 -4.73
C PHE A 38 0.72 3.51 -4.89
N TRP A 39 0.25 4.56 -4.22
CA TRP A 39 -1.13 5.02 -4.26
C TRP A 39 -1.53 5.50 -5.66
N THR A 40 -0.63 6.19 -6.36
CA THR A 40 -0.86 6.61 -7.75
C THR A 40 -0.98 5.40 -8.67
N TRP A 41 -0.08 4.43 -8.55
CA TRP A 41 -0.14 3.17 -9.30
C TRP A 41 -1.40 2.36 -8.98
N LEU A 42 -1.82 2.33 -7.72
CA LEU A 42 -3.04 1.68 -7.25
C LEU A 42 -4.29 2.38 -7.80
N GLN A 43 -4.30 3.70 -7.88
CA GLN A 43 -5.40 4.45 -8.48
C GLN A 43 -5.51 4.18 -9.99
N ASP A 44 -4.37 4.12 -10.68
CA ASP A 44 -4.31 3.90 -12.13
C ASP A 44 -4.73 2.47 -12.53
N ASN A 45 -4.18 1.47 -11.84
CA ASN A 45 -4.38 0.05 -12.19
C ASN A 45 -5.56 -0.59 -11.45
N TYR A 46 -5.86 -0.11 -10.24
CA TYR A 46 -6.65 -0.82 -9.23
C TYR A 46 -7.61 0.10 -8.47
N HIS A 47 -8.19 1.09 -9.15
CA HIS A 47 -9.03 2.14 -8.56
C HIS A 47 -10.15 1.63 -7.62
N GLN A 48 -10.69 0.44 -7.85
CA GLN A 48 -11.70 -0.18 -6.99
C GLN A 48 -11.26 -0.36 -5.53
N TYR A 49 -9.96 -0.60 -5.31
CA TYR A 49 -9.35 -0.76 -3.99
C TYR A 49 -9.04 0.58 -3.32
N THR A 50 -9.35 1.71 -3.96
CA THR A 50 -9.20 3.06 -3.37
C THR A 50 -10.53 3.63 -2.87
N LYS A 51 -11.65 2.97 -3.20
CA LYS A 51 -13.02 3.43 -2.92
C LYS A 51 -13.70 2.67 -1.76
N PHE A 52 -12.93 1.94 -0.94
CA PHE A 52 -13.51 1.22 0.20
C PHE A 52 -13.95 2.19 1.31
N ARG A 53 -15.00 1.81 2.04
CA ARG A 53 -15.48 2.60 3.17
C ARG A 53 -14.53 2.39 4.35
N ALA A 54 -13.83 3.45 4.74
CA ALA A 54 -12.94 3.49 5.89
C ALA A 54 -13.01 4.86 6.55
N VAL A 55 -12.83 4.89 7.88
CA VAL A 55 -12.77 6.10 8.70
C VAL A 55 -11.34 6.18 9.25
N PRO A 56 -10.63 7.32 9.11
CA PRO A 56 -11.09 8.61 8.55
C PRO A 56 -11.23 8.65 7.02
N ASN A 57 -10.40 7.93 6.26
CA ASN A 57 -10.57 7.73 4.81
C ASN A 57 -9.81 6.47 4.33
N ALA A 58 -10.09 6.04 3.09
CA ALA A 58 -9.45 4.86 2.48
C ALA A 58 -7.94 5.02 2.32
N ARG A 59 -7.50 6.22 1.92
CA ARG A 59 -6.09 6.55 1.70
C ARG A 59 -5.26 6.38 2.97
N TYR A 60 -5.71 6.96 4.08
CA TYR A 60 -5.01 6.89 5.38
C TYR A 60 -4.91 5.45 5.88
N VAL A 61 -6.00 4.69 5.76
CA VAL A 61 -5.97 3.28 6.16
C VAL A 61 -5.04 2.46 5.27
N ALA A 62 -5.02 2.72 3.95
CA ALA A 62 -4.10 2.08 3.03
C ALA A 62 -2.63 2.45 3.31
N GLU A 63 -2.35 3.70 3.69
CA GLU A 63 -1.02 4.17 4.09
C GLU A 63 -0.54 3.42 5.33
N MET A 64 -1.39 3.30 6.36
CA MET A 64 -1.07 2.50 7.54
C MET A 64 -0.76 1.03 7.22
N TRP A 65 -1.49 0.43 6.28
CA TRP A 65 -1.23 -0.94 5.84
C TRP A 65 0.09 -1.04 5.08
N PHE A 66 0.34 -0.08 4.19
CA PHE A 66 1.57 0.00 3.43
C PHE A 66 2.80 0.14 4.34
N ASP A 67 2.75 1.03 5.32
CA ASP A 67 3.80 1.23 6.31
C ASP A 67 4.07 -0.04 7.13
N ARG A 68 3.02 -0.78 7.51
CA ARG A 68 3.15 -2.08 8.20
C ARG A 68 3.81 -3.13 7.32
N LEU A 69 3.42 -3.22 6.05
CA LEU A 69 3.95 -4.20 5.10
C LEU A 69 5.42 -3.89 4.75
N THR A 70 5.73 -2.62 4.54
CA THR A 70 7.08 -2.14 4.22
C THR A 70 7.97 -1.94 5.45
N LYS A 71 7.48 -2.30 6.65
CA LYS A 71 8.15 -2.07 7.95
C LYS A 71 8.61 -0.61 8.16
N GLN A 72 7.91 0.35 7.54
CA GLN A 72 8.20 1.78 7.66
C GLN A 72 7.46 2.45 8.83
N THR A 73 6.71 1.70 9.66
CA THR A 73 5.88 2.21 10.77
C THR A 73 6.56 3.17 11.77
N TRP A 74 7.88 3.31 11.75
CA TRP A 74 8.64 4.30 12.51
C TRP A 74 8.54 5.74 11.94
N ARG A 75 8.01 5.90 10.73
CA ARG A 75 7.92 7.17 10.01
C ARG A 75 6.65 7.97 10.32
N ASN A 76 5.70 7.40 11.08
CA ASN A 76 4.37 7.95 11.34
C ASN A 76 4.08 8.12 12.84
#